data_AF-A0A8S3K918-F1
#
_entry.id   AF-A0A8S3K918-F1
#
_cell.length_a   1.000
_cell.length_b   1.000
_cell.length_c   1.000
_cell.angle_alpha   90.00
_cell.angle_beta   90.00
_cell.angle_gamma   90.00
#
_symmetry.space_group_name_H-M   'P 1'
#
loop_
_entity.id
_entity.type
_entity.pdbx_description
1 polymer ?
#
loop_
_entity_poly.entity_id
_entity_poly.type
_entity_poly.pdbx_seq_one_letter_code
_entity_poly.pdbx_strand_id
1 'polypeptide(L)'
;MTATILKQYSNQLLHDLNRSYFSPLSYHDQTLALKQAKKVVSIQRKIKKHHLILRVTDKGYNFYIGTEKEFDKKAQNFFHDTNAFIELKENPFNKIQDNVIHLLNQIRVKNFIFQWQCNKMMPNRINCQLAHL
;
A
#
# COMPACT_ATOMS: atom_id res chain seq x y z
N MET A 1 29.70 43.01 -6.67
CA MET A 1 29.76 42.41 -5.32
C MET A 1 28.79 41.24 -5.14
N THR A 2 27.55 41.31 -5.62
CA THR A 2 26.53 40.24 -5.50
C THR A 2 26.92 38.90 -6.15
N ALA A 3 27.55 38.91 -7.32
CA ALA A 3 27.98 37.69 -8.01
C ALA A 3 29.05 36.87 -7.22
N THR A 4 29.91 37.54 -6.46
CA THR A 4 30.97 36.90 -5.67
C THR A 4 30.39 36.18 -4.45
N ILE A 5 29.40 36.79 -3.81
CA ILE A 5 28.67 36.24 -2.65
C ILE A 5 27.87 35.00 -3.08
N LEU A 6 27.14 35.07 -4.19
CA LEU A 6 26.40 33.92 -4.73
C LEU A 6 27.31 32.74 -5.06
N LYS A 7 28.51 33.01 -5.58
CA LYS A 7 29.52 31.98 -5.88
C LYS A 7 30.05 31.32 -4.60
N GLN A 8 30.26 32.08 -3.53
CA GLN A 8 30.65 31.53 -2.22
C GLN A 8 29.55 30.65 -1.61
N TYR A 9 28.30 31.09 -1.64
CA TYR A 9 27.16 30.28 -1.17
C TYR A 9 26.99 29.00 -1.96
N SER A 10 27.13 29.06 -3.29
CA SER A 10 27.06 27.87 -4.14
C SER A 10 28.15 26.85 -3.79
N ASN A 11 29.37 27.31 -3.51
CA ASN A 11 30.47 26.44 -3.11
C ASN A 11 30.25 25.83 -1.72
N GLN A 12 29.71 26.59 -0.77
CA GLN A 12 29.36 26.09 0.57
C GLN A 12 28.26 25.02 0.49
N LEU A 13 27.19 25.29 -0.27
CA LEU A 13 26.12 24.31 -0.50
C LEU A 13 26.66 23.03 -1.13
N LEU A 14 27.52 23.15 -2.15
CA LEU A 14 28.12 21.99 -2.81
C LEU A 14 29.01 21.19 -1.84
N HIS A 15 29.79 21.87 -1.00
CA HIS A 15 30.61 21.24 0.03
C HIS A 15 29.75 20.49 1.05
N ASP A 16 28.66 21.09 1.53
CA ASP A 16 27.77 20.48 2.51
C ASP A 16 27.01 19.30 1.92
N LEU A 17 26.54 19.39 0.66
CA LEU A 17 25.96 18.27 -0.06
C LEU A 17 26.96 17.13 -0.25
N ASN A 18 28.18 17.44 -0.66
CA ASN A 18 29.26 16.45 -0.78
C ASN A 18 29.54 15.77 0.55
N ARG A 19 29.58 16.55 1.64
CA ARG A 19 29.80 16.02 2.97
C ARG A 19 28.65 15.11 3.43
N SER A 20 27.40 15.51 3.19
CA SER A 20 26.21 14.78 3.66
C SER A 20 25.90 13.52 2.84
N TYR A 21 26.11 13.54 1.52
CA TYR A 21 25.66 12.47 0.63
C TYR A 21 26.78 11.65 0.00
N PHE A 22 27.99 12.21 -0.08
CA PHE A 22 29.12 11.58 -0.79
C PHE A 22 30.30 11.24 0.13
N SER A 23 30.28 11.66 1.40
CA SER A 23 31.25 11.15 2.38
C SER A 23 30.99 9.67 2.62
N PRO A 24 32.01 8.80 2.49
CA PRO A 24 31.87 7.40 2.87
C PRO A 24 31.52 7.33 4.37
N LEU A 25 30.56 6.46 4.70
CA LEU A 25 30.20 6.18 6.08
C LEU A 25 31.45 5.78 6.87
N SER A 26 31.53 6.20 8.14
CA SER A 26 32.63 5.77 8.99
C SER A 26 32.64 4.24 9.12
N TYR A 27 33.80 3.63 9.37
CA TYR A 27 33.89 2.18 9.58
C TYR A 27 32.96 1.69 10.70
N HIS A 28 32.76 2.53 11.74
CA HIS A 28 31.81 2.28 12.81
C HIS A 28 30.38 2.21 12.28
N ASP A 29 29.95 3.20 11.50
CA ASP A 29 28.59 3.27 10.95
C ASP A 29 28.32 2.15 9.96
N GLN A 30 29.31 1.81 9.13
CA GLN A 30 29.24 0.64 8.24
C GLN A 30 29.01 -0.65 9.05
N THR A 31 29.74 -0.83 10.14
CA THR A 31 29.60 -2.00 11.01
C THR A 31 28.22 -2.04 11.69
N LEU A 32 27.71 -0.89 12.15
CA LEU A 32 26.37 -0.78 12.71
C LEU A 32 25.29 -1.10 11.68
N ALA A 33 25.39 -0.52 10.49
CA ALA A 33 24.46 -0.75 9.38
C ALA A 33 24.41 -2.23 9.00
N LEU A 34 25.57 -2.90 8.91
CA LEU A 34 25.64 -4.35 8.66
C LEU A 34 24.96 -5.17 9.77
N LYS A 35 25.16 -4.80 11.04
CA LYS A 35 24.49 -5.46 12.17
C LYS A 35 22.97 -5.27 12.11
N GLN A 36 22.50 -4.07 11.78
CA GLN A 36 21.08 -3.78 11.62
C GLN A 36 20.49 -4.53 10.42
N ALA A 37 21.17 -4.55 9.28
CA ALA A 37 20.74 -5.29 8.10
C ALA A 37 20.57 -6.79 8.41
N LYS A 38 21.53 -7.40 9.13
CA LYS A 38 21.42 -8.79 9.58
C LYS A 38 20.20 -9.03 10.48
N LYS A 39 19.90 -8.09 11.39
CA LYS A 39 18.69 -8.15 12.23
C LYS A 39 17.42 -8.07 11.39
N VAL A 40 17.35 -7.14 10.44
CA VAL A 40 16.20 -6.98 9.54
C VAL A 40 15.95 -8.26 8.75
N VAL A 41 16.99 -8.85 8.16
CA VAL A 41 16.89 -10.13 7.42
C VAL A 41 16.37 -11.25 8.33
N SER A 42 16.85 -11.33 9.57
CA SER A 42 16.37 -12.31 10.55
C SER A 42 14.88 -12.12 10.88
N ILE A 43 14.44 -10.87 11.09
CA ILE A 43 13.03 -10.54 11.34
C ILE A 43 12.17 -10.94 10.13
N GLN A 44 12.57 -10.56 8.91
CA GLN A 44 11.85 -10.92 7.68
C GLN A 44 11.69 -12.44 7.51
N ARG A 45 12.76 -13.20 7.80
CA ARG A 45 12.70 -14.67 7.77
C ARG A 45 11.70 -15.24 8.78
N LYS A 46 11.68 -14.69 10.00
CA LYS A 46 10.71 -15.12 11.03
C LYS A 46 9.27 -14.79 10.61
N ILE A 47 9.03 -13.57 10.12
CA ILE A 47 7.71 -13.15 9.62
C ILE A 47 7.22 -14.12 8.55
N LYS A 48 8.06 -14.42 7.54
CA LYS A 48 7.71 -15.33 6.46
C LYS A 48 7.48 -16.77 6.94
N LYS A 49 8.37 -17.29 7.79
CA LYS A 49 8.27 -18.67 8.33
C LYS A 49 6.98 -18.89 9.11
N HIS A 50 6.56 -17.90 9.89
CA HIS A 50 5.41 -17.98 10.77
C HIS A 50 4.14 -17.37 10.19
N HIS A 51 4.15 -16.95 8.92
CA HIS A 51 3.02 -16.29 8.24
C HIS A 51 2.45 -15.12 9.06
N LEU A 52 3.35 -14.33 9.65
CA LEU A 52 2.98 -13.16 10.44
C LEU A 52 2.72 -11.98 9.51
N ILE A 53 1.80 -11.11 9.93
CA ILE A 53 1.45 -9.87 9.27
C ILE A 53 1.80 -8.73 10.23
N LEU A 54 2.54 -7.76 9.72
CA LEU A 54 2.87 -6.50 10.40
C LEU A 54 1.91 -5.43 9.90
N ARG A 55 1.11 -4.83 10.77
CA ARG A 55 0.23 -3.70 10.44
C ARG A 55 0.51 -2.50 11.33
N VAL A 56 0.43 -1.30 10.76
CA VAL A 56 0.41 -0.06 11.54
C VAL A 56 -0.98 0.09 12.13
N THR A 57 -1.08 0.42 13.41
CA THR A 57 -2.38 0.68 14.04
C THR A 57 -2.78 2.13 13.84
N ASP A 58 -4.00 2.37 13.37
CA ASP A 58 -4.54 3.71 13.07
C ASP A 58 -4.52 4.65 14.28
N LYS A 59 -4.61 4.09 15.48
CA LYS A 59 -4.56 4.81 16.76
C LYS A 59 -3.29 4.43 17.52
N GLY A 60 -2.22 5.21 17.38
CA GLY A 60 -1.10 5.18 18.32
C GLY A 60 0.30 4.95 17.75
N TYR A 61 0.52 5.04 16.42
CA TYR A 61 1.84 4.85 15.79
C TYR A 61 2.55 3.54 16.18
N ASN A 62 1.81 2.55 16.67
CA ASN A 62 2.32 1.27 17.08
C ASN A 62 2.22 0.28 15.92
N PHE A 63 3.15 -0.67 15.89
CA PHE A 63 3.07 -1.80 14.99
C PHE A 63 2.45 -2.98 15.73
N TYR A 64 1.45 -3.60 15.11
CA TYR A 64 0.90 -4.86 15.57
C TYR A 64 1.45 -6.00 14.69
N ILE A 65 1.92 -7.06 15.34
CA ILE A 65 2.41 -8.28 14.72
C ILE A 65 1.50 -9.42 15.16
N GLY A 66 0.90 -10.12 14.21
CA GLY A 66 0.05 -11.27 14.48
C GLY A 66 -0.14 -12.14 13.25
N THR A 67 -0.77 -13.28 13.42
CA THR A 67 -1.20 -14.14 12.32
C THR A 67 -2.50 -13.62 11.69
N GLU A 68 -2.79 -14.00 10.45
CA GLU A 68 -4.07 -13.70 9.78
C GLU A 68 -5.29 -14.06 10.65
N LYS A 69 -5.27 -15.24 11.27
CA LYS A 69 -6.33 -15.71 12.17
C LYS A 69 -6.54 -14.79 13.39
N GLU A 70 -5.47 -14.22 13.94
CA GLU A 70 -5.57 -13.29 15.07
C GLU A 70 -6.21 -11.97 14.63
N PHE A 71 -5.93 -11.50 13.41
CA PHE A 71 -6.61 -10.35 12.85
C PHE A 71 -8.08 -10.62 12.61
N ASP A 72 -8.44 -11.77 12.03
CA ASP A 72 -9.83 -12.15 11.80
C ASP A 72 -10.60 -12.23 13.11
N LYS A 73 -10.02 -12.86 14.13
CA LYS A 73 -10.63 -12.94 15.46
C LYS A 73 -10.81 -11.57 16.09
N LYS A 74 -9.83 -10.66 15.95
CA LYS A 74 -9.94 -9.30 16.48
C LYS A 74 -11.02 -8.50 15.74
N ALA A 75 -11.14 -8.66 14.43
CA ALA A 75 -12.21 -8.08 13.64
C ALA A 75 -13.58 -8.61 14.11
N GLN A 76 -13.71 -9.92 14.27
CA GLN A 76 -14.91 -10.58 14.82
C GLN A 76 -15.30 -10.08 16.20
N ASN A 77 -14.34 -9.94 17.11
CA ASN A 77 -14.61 -9.40 18.44
C ASN A 77 -15.08 -7.93 18.35
N PHE A 78 -14.42 -7.12 17.54
CA PHE A 78 -14.84 -5.73 17.32
C PHE A 78 -16.25 -5.65 16.70
N PHE A 79 -16.58 -6.55 15.77
CA PHE A 79 -17.93 -6.68 15.22
C PHE A 79 -18.95 -6.96 16.32
N HIS A 80 -18.68 -7.92 17.18
CA HIS A 80 -19.57 -8.30 18.28
C HIS A 80 -19.72 -7.18 19.32
N ASP A 81 -18.63 -6.51 19.68
CA ASP A 81 -18.61 -5.51 20.74
C ASP A 81 -19.29 -4.20 20.34
N THR A 82 -19.25 -3.84 19.06
CA THR A 82 -19.66 -2.50 18.61
C THR A 82 -20.97 -2.47 17.82
N ASN A 83 -21.45 -3.60 17.29
CA ASN A 83 -22.52 -3.63 16.29
C ASN A 83 -22.30 -2.59 15.16
N ALA A 84 -21.05 -2.18 14.90
CA ALA A 84 -20.74 -1.05 14.04
C ALA A 84 -20.93 -1.36 12.54
N PHE A 85 -21.28 -2.60 12.21
CA PHE A 85 -21.37 -3.07 10.84
C PHE A 85 -22.74 -3.69 10.61
N ILE A 86 -23.36 -3.30 9.50
CA ILE A 86 -24.63 -3.84 9.04
C ILE A 86 -24.29 -4.83 7.93
N GLU A 87 -24.68 -6.09 8.12
CA GLU A 87 -24.61 -7.08 7.06
C GLU A 87 -25.60 -6.67 5.95
N LEU A 88 -25.06 -6.34 4.78
CA LEU A 88 -25.88 -6.04 3.61
C LEU A 88 -26.38 -7.36 3.04
N LYS A 89 -27.70 -7.51 2.92
CA LYS A 89 -28.34 -8.69 2.30
C LYS A 89 -27.90 -8.92 0.85
N GLU A 90 -27.52 -7.83 0.16
CA GLU A 90 -27.08 -7.86 -1.23
C GLU A 90 -25.97 -6.83 -1.46
N ASN A 91 -25.09 -7.10 -2.43
CA ASN A 91 -24.07 -6.13 -2.82
C ASN A 91 -24.74 -4.93 -3.55
N PRO A 92 -24.65 -3.70 -3.02
CA PRO A 92 -25.30 -2.52 -3.59
C PRO A 92 -24.77 -2.17 -4.99
N PHE A 93 -23.58 -2.66 -5.36
CA PHE A 93 -23.00 -2.43 -6.68
C PHE A 93 -23.53 -3.37 -7.76
N ASN A 94 -24.29 -4.41 -7.42
CA ASN A 94 -24.85 -5.34 -8.42
C ASN A 94 -25.67 -4.59 -9.47
N LYS A 95 -26.55 -3.69 -9.04
CA LYS A 95 -27.37 -2.87 -9.94
C LYS A 95 -26.53 -1.96 -10.85
N ILE A 96 -25.43 -1.42 -10.32
CA ILE A 96 -24.52 -0.57 -11.11
C ILE A 96 -23.76 -1.43 -12.12
N GLN A 97 -23.28 -2.60 -11.73
CA GLN A 97 -22.64 -3.55 -12.65
C GLN A 97 -23.59 -3.95 -13.78
N ASP A 98 -24.85 -4.25 -13.48
CA ASP A 98 -25.86 -4.61 -14.49
C ASP A 98 -26.07 -3.50 -15.50
N ASN A 99 -26.15 -2.25 -15.03
CA ASN A 99 -26.27 -1.09 -15.91
C ASN A 99 -25.03 -0.92 -16.81
N VAL A 100 -23.83 -1.13 -16.28
CA VAL A 100 -22.57 -1.05 -17.05
C VAL A 100 -22.51 -2.17 -18.10
N ILE A 101 -22.86 -3.41 -17.73
CA ILE A 101 -22.92 -4.55 -18.65
C ILE A 101 -23.93 -4.26 -19.78
N HIS A 102 -25.11 -3.75 -19.41
CA HIS A 102 -26.15 -3.38 -20.37
C HIS A 102 -25.65 -2.33 -21.36
N LEU A 103 -25.03 -1.26 -20.86
CA LEU A 103 -24.47 -0.19 -21.69
C LEU A 103 -23.38 -0.72 -22.64
N LEU A 104 -22.43 -1.50 -22.14
CA LEU A 104 -21.36 -2.08 -22.97
C LEU A 104 -21.91 -2.97 -24.08
N ASN A 105 -22.96 -3.76 -23.79
CA ASN A 105 -23.63 -4.58 -24.78
C ASN A 105 -24.33 -3.72 -25.84
N GLN A 106 -25.03 -2.66 -25.45
CA GLN A 106 -25.67 -1.74 -26.41
C GLN A 106 -24.65 -1.06 -27.34
N ILE A 107 -23.53 -0.58 -26.78
CA ILE A 107 -22.46 0.08 -27.55
C ILE A 107 -21.81 -0.93 -28.52
N ARG A 108 -21.59 -2.18 -28.07
CA ARG A 108 -21.08 -3.26 -28.91
C ARG A 108 -22.03 -3.61 -30.06
N VAL A 109 -23.32 -3.76 -29.80
CA VAL A 109 -24.33 -4.09 -30.84
C VAL A 109 -24.38 -3.00 -31.92
N LYS A 110 -24.14 -1.74 -31.55
CA LYS A 110 -24.05 -0.61 -32.49
C LYS A 110 -22.68 -0.49 -33.18
N ASN A 111 -21.76 -1.43 -32.98
CA ASN A 111 -20.40 -1.45 -33.51
C ASN A 111 -19.56 -0.20 -33.18
N PHE A 112 -19.85 0.47 -32.06
CA PHE A 112 -19.07 1.64 -31.61
C PHE A 112 -17.76 1.26 -30.91
N ILE A 113 -17.63 0.01 -30.47
CA ILE A 113 -16.41 -0.53 -29.86
C ILE A 113 -16.11 -1.92 -30.42
N PHE A 114 -14.83 -2.29 -30.45
CA PHE A 114 -14.39 -3.62 -30.84
C PHE A 114 -14.65 -4.65 -29.74
N GLN A 115 -14.73 -5.93 -30.12
CA GLN A 115 -14.93 -7.05 -29.20
C GLN A 115 -13.93 -7.06 -28.04
N TRP A 116 -12.65 -6.87 -28.34
CA TRP A 116 -11.58 -6.92 -27.35
C TRP A 116 -11.68 -5.77 -26.35
N GLN A 117 -12.16 -4.59 -26.77
CA GLN A 117 -12.40 -3.43 -25.91
C GLN A 117 -13.55 -3.72 -24.95
N CYS A 118 -14.66 -4.26 -25.46
CA CYS A 118 -15.81 -4.67 -24.65
C CYS A 118 -15.41 -5.72 -23.60
N ASN A 119 -14.66 -6.75 -24.01
CA ASN A 119 -14.18 -7.80 -23.09
C ASN A 119 -13.26 -7.24 -21.99
N LYS A 120 -12.41 -6.26 -22.31
CA LYS A 120 -11.50 -5.63 -21.34
C LYS A 120 -12.21 -4.72 -20.34
N MET A 121 -13.31 -4.08 -20.75
CA MET A 121 -14.11 -3.18 -19.91
C MET A 121 -15.22 -3.89 -19.12
N MET A 122 -15.53 -5.15 -19.45
CA MET A 122 -16.59 -5.91 -18.81
C MET A 122 -16.28 -6.11 -17.32
N PRO A 123 -17.14 -5.66 -16.39
CA PRO A 123 -16.90 -5.83 -14.96
C PRO A 123 -16.94 -7.31 -14.60
N ASN A 124 -15.94 -7.77 -13.84
CA ASN A 124 -15.93 -9.12 -13.30
C ASN A 124 -16.69 -9.14 -11.96
N ARG A 125 -17.85 -9.80 -11.94
CA ARG A 125 -18.69 -9.94 -10.73
C ARG A 125 -17.98 -10.64 -9.57
N ILE A 126 -17.03 -11.52 -9.85
CA ILE A 126 -16.26 -12.24 -8.83
C ILE A 126 -15.27 -11.29 -8.14
N ASN A 127 -14.71 -10.33 -8.88
CA ASN A 127 -13.65 -9.44 -8.40
C ASN A 127 -14.17 -8.08 -7.91
N CYS A 128 -15.36 -7.65 -8.35
CA CYS A 128 -16.02 -6.43 -7.87
C CYS A 128 -16.86 -6.74 -6.62
N GLN A 129 -16.17 -7.10 -5.53
CA GLN A 129 -16.76 -7.15 -4.21
C GLN A 129 -16.50 -5.81 -3.51
N LEU A 130 -17.38 -5.43 -2.58
CA LEU A 130 -17.09 -4.38 -1.62
C LEU A 130 -15.77 -4.76 -0.94
N ALA A 131 -14.74 -3.90 -1.05
CA ALA A 131 -13.63 -4.00 -0.12
C ALA A 131 -14.24 -3.85 1.28
N HIS A 132 -14.01 -4.83 2.16
CA HIS A 132 -14.52 -4.83 3.54
C HIS A 132 -14.49 -3.41 4.11
N LEU A 133 -15.67 -2.78 4.23
CA LEU A 133 -15.85 -1.51 4.93
C LEU A 133 -16.04 -1.80 6.40
#